data_AF-A0A094EM07-F1
#
_entry.id   AF-A0A094EM07-F1
#
_cell.length_a   1.000
_cell.length_b   1.000
_cell.length_c   1.000
_cell.angle_alpha   90.00
_cell.angle_beta   90.00
_cell.angle_gamma   90.00
#
_symmetry.space_group_name_H-M   'P 1'
#
loop_
_entity.id
_entity.type
_entity.pdbx_description
1 polymer ?
#
loop_
_entity_poly.entity_id
_entity_poly.type
_entity_poly.pdbx_seq_one_letter_code
_entity_poly.pdbx_strand_id
1 'polypeptide(L)'
;MFFLRGIVSAGSGLVVGTGDGVWNHVHIEDVADLYVLILRKLVESGGTGVPSGKKGIIFSANGDHSRLEQTKDAVEGASKHGLISYTTISHIDLDEGAEKFGPSLGITNVRDNMEAARSFVETAFVSNARTVATVARNLGWKPSKGEDAWE
;
A
#
# COMPACT_ATOMS: atom_id res chain seq x y z
N MET A 1 2.24 -3.73 -6.28
CA MET A 1 2.40 -4.78 -7.32
C MET A 1 2.23 -6.20 -6.77
N PHE A 2 2.80 -6.53 -5.59
CA PHE A 2 2.72 -7.90 -5.03
C PHE A 2 1.30 -8.33 -4.62
N PHE A 3 0.54 -7.44 -3.95
CA PHE A 3 -0.83 -7.74 -3.52
C PHE A 3 -1.76 -8.14 -4.68
N LEU A 4 -1.89 -7.28 -5.70
CA LEU A 4 -2.75 -7.57 -6.87
C LEU A 4 -2.32 -8.84 -7.61
N ARG A 5 -1.00 -9.10 -7.73
CA ARG A 5 -0.50 -10.36 -8.27
C ARG A 5 -0.95 -11.56 -7.45
N GLY A 6 -0.93 -11.44 -6.12
CA GLY A 6 -1.45 -12.45 -5.20
C GLY A 6 -2.93 -12.74 -5.44
N ILE A 7 -3.77 -11.71 -5.51
CA ILE A 7 -5.21 -11.82 -5.79
C ILE A 7 -5.46 -12.50 -7.15
N VAL A 8 -4.79 -12.04 -8.21
CA VAL A 8 -4.93 -12.62 -9.55
C VAL A 8 -4.46 -14.07 -9.59
N SER A 9 -3.35 -14.41 -8.91
CA SER A 9 -2.84 -15.78 -8.85
C SER A 9 -3.76 -16.70 -8.05
N ALA A 10 -4.40 -16.20 -7.00
CA ALA A 10 -5.41 -16.92 -6.24
C ALA A 10 -6.70 -17.14 -7.05
N GLY A 11 -6.99 -16.25 -8.01
CA GLY A 11 -8.20 -16.29 -8.82
C GLY A 11 -9.46 -15.82 -8.10
N SER A 12 -9.35 -15.33 -6.87
CA SER A 12 -10.44 -14.85 -6.02
C SER A 12 -9.96 -13.80 -5.02
N GLY A 13 -10.89 -13.12 -4.36
CA GLY A 13 -10.58 -12.20 -3.26
C GLY A 13 -10.18 -12.95 -2.00
N LEU A 14 -9.01 -12.65 -1.44
CA LEU A 14 -8.52 -13.24 -0.20
C LEU A 14 -8.05 -12.14 0.76
N VAL A 15 -8.50 -12.21 2.01
CA VAL A 15 -8.09 -11.35 3.11
C VAL A 15 -7.46 -12.22 4.19
N VAL A 16 -6.22 -11.93 4.58
CA VAL A 16 -5.57 -12.63 5.68
C VAL A 16 -6.03 -12.01 7.01
N GLY A 17 -6.56 -12.83 7.92
CA GLY A 17 -7.13 -12.37 9.18
C GLY A 17 -8.44 -11.58 8.97
N THR A 18 -8.69 -10.57 9.80
CA THR A 18 -9.95 -9.79 9.78
C THR A 18 -10.00 -8.72 8.69
N GLY A 19 -8.85 -8.32 8.14
CA GLY A 19 -8.77 -7.24 7.15
C GLY A 19 -8.81 -5.82 7.73
N ASP A 20 -8.73 -5.68 9.06
CA ASP A 20 -8.83 -4.38 9.75
C ASP A 20 -7.52 -3.56 9.71
N GLY A 21 -6.43 -4.13 9.21
CA GLY A 21 -5.17 -3.42 9.03
C GLY A 21 -5.37 -2.19 8.15
N VAL A 22 -4.95 -1.01 8.61
CA VAL A 22 -5.12 0.25 7.86
C VAL A 22 -3.79 0.73 7.33
N TRP A 23 -3.77 1.10 6.06
CA TRP A 23 -2.61 1.66 5.38
C TRP A 23 -2.97 3.00 4.74
N ASN A 24 -2.04 3.95 4.75
CA ASN A 24 -2.23 5.17 3.97
C ASN A 24 -2.03 4.91 2.48
N HIS A 25 -2.65 5.76 1.67
CA HIS A 25 -2.36 5.86 0.25
C HIS A 25 -2.19 7.32 -0.18
N VAL A 26 -1.69 7.51 -1.40
CA VAL A 26 -1.55 8.80 -2.06
C VAL A 26 -1.43 8.56 -3.55
N HIS A 27 -2.00 9.46 -4.35
CA HIS A 27 -1.88 9.41 -5.80
C HIS A 27 -0.44 9.71 -6.24
N ILE A 28 0.04 9.01 -7.26
CA ILE A 28 1.44 9.11 -7.70
C ILE A 28 1.82 10.53 -8.16
N GLU A 29 0.89 11.25 -8.79
CA GLU A 29 1.09 12.65 -9.19
C GLU A 29 1.32 13.56 -7.97
N ASP A 30 0.55 13.38 -6.90
CA ASP A 30 0.71 14.20 -5.69
C ASP A 30 2.05 13.89 -4.97
N VAL A 31 2.54 12.65 -5.06
CA VAL A 31 3.90 12.30 -4.60
C VAL A 31 4.96 13.02 -5.46
N ALA A 32 4.80 13.02 -6.77
CA ALA A 32 5.70 13.73 -7.68
C ALA A 32 5.73 15.24 -7.37
N ASP A 33 4.57 15.85 -7.14
CA ASP A 33 4.45 17.25 -6.75
C ASP A 33 5.18 17.57 -5.44
N LEU A 34 5.14 16.66 -4.45
CA LEU A 34 5.91 16.82 -3.22
C LEU A 34 7.43 16.81 -3.49
N TYR A 35 7.91 15.90 -4.34
CA TYR A 35 9.32 15.87 -4.72
C TYR A 35 9.74 17.14 -5.44
N VAL A 36 8.94 17.62 -6.39
CA VAL A 36 9.19 18.87 -7.12
C VAL A 36 9.22 20.06 -6.14
N LEU A 37 8.27 20.14 -5.21
CA LEU A 37 8.23 21.19 -4.19
C LEU A 37 9.52 21.22 -3.34
N ILE A 38 9.95 20.05 -2.84
CA ILE A 38 11.17 19.94 -2.04
C ILE A 38 12.40 20.33 -2.87
N LEU A 39 12.53 19.80 -4.08
CA LEU A 39 13.65 20.09 -4.98
C LEU A 39 13.74 21.58 -5.30
N ARG A 40 12.62 22.23 -5.63
CA ARG A 40 12.57 23.67 -5.89
C ARG A 40 13.03 24.48 -4.69
N LYS A 41 12.57 24.15 -3.47
CA LYS A 41 13.05 24.82 -2.25
C LYS A 41 14.56 24.66 -2.03
N LEU A 42 15.10 23.48 -2.32
CA LEU A 42 16.54 23.22 -2.20
C LEU A 42 17.36 24.04 -3.20
N VAL A 43 16.94 24.10 -4.47
CA VAL A 43 17.68 24.75 -5.55
C VAL A 43 17.45 26.27 -5.61
N GLU A 44 16.20 26.72 -5.50
CA GLU A 44 15.81 28.13 -5.65
C GLU A 44 16.00 28.93 -4.36
N SER A 45 15.85 28.29 -3.18
CA SER A 45 15.88 28.96 -1.86
C SER A 45 17.01 28.47 -0.95
N GLY A 46 18.00 27.74 -1.51
CA GLY A 46 19.11 27.17 -0.74
C GLY A 46 18.69 26.20 0.36
N GLY A 47 17.49 25.62 0.26
CA GLY A 47 16.91 24.74 1.27
C GLY A 47 16.32 25.43 2.49
N THR A 48 16.16 26.76 2.46
CA THR A 48 15.55 27.50 3.57
C THR A 48 14.17 26.95 3.92
N GLY A 49 13.98 26.56 5.18
CA GLY A 49 12.72 26.00 5.68
C GLY A 49 12.49 24.52 5.39
N VAL A 50 13.37 23.86 4.61
CA VAL A 50 13.32 22.40 4.42
C VAL A 50 14.03 21.72 5.59
N PRO A 51 13.35 20.87 6.38
CA PRO A 51 13.99 20.22 7.52
C PRO A 51 14.97 19.12 7.06
N SER A 52 15.98 18.85 7.88
CA SER A 52 17.03 17.87 7.60
C SER A 52 17.32 16.98 8.82
N GLY A 53 18.12 15.92 8.61
CA GLY A 53 18.45 14.95 9.63
C GLY A 53 17.20 14.28 10.20
N LYS A 54 17.12 14.16 11.54
CA LYS A 54 15.97 13.53 12.23
C LYS A 54 14.64 14.27 12.03
N LYS A 55 14.67 15.56 11.65
CA LYS A 55 13.46 16.34 11.34
C LYS A 55 13.06 16.25 9.86
N GLY A 56 13.90 15.67 9.01
CA GLY A 56 13.74 15.59 7.56
C GLY A 56 12.90 14.40 7.07
N ILE A 57 12.15 13.73 7.94
CA ILE A 57 11.22 12.67 7.53
C ILE A 57 9.92 13.34 7.05
N ILE A 58 9.64 13.24 5.75
CA ILE A 58 8.53 13.91 5.10
C ILE A 58 7.62 12.84 4.47
N PHE A 59 6.42 12.66 5.03
CA PHE A 59 5.43 11.71 4.52
C PHE A 59 4.46 12.38 3.53
N SER A 60 3.99 11.60 2.55
CA SER A 60 3.08 12.03 1.49
C SER A 60 1.67 11.42 1.62
N ALA A 61 1.21 11.01 2.80
CA ALA A 61 -0.12 10.42 2.94
C ALA A 61 -1.26 11.42 2.59
N ASN A 62 -2.26 10.96 1.83
CA ASN A 62 -3.47 11.74 1.51
C ASN A 62 -4.75 10.87 1.49
N GLY A 63 -4.82 9.84 2.32
CA GLY A 63 -5.97 8.94 2.42
C GLY A 63 -5.60 7.68 3.18
N ASP A 64 -6.60 6.88 3.52
CA ASP A 64 -6.48 5.62 4.26
C ASP A 64 -7.38 4.56 3.63
N HIS A 65 -6.97 3.30 3.69
CA HIS A 65 -7.87 2.17 3.44
C HIS A 65 -7.56 1.03 4.40
N SER A 66 -8.59 0.26 4.74
CA SER A 66 -8.43 -1.06 5.35
C SER A 66 -7.95 -2.08 4.31
N ARG A 67 -7.40 -3.19 4.77
CA ARG A 67 -7.05 -4.33 3.89
C ARG A 67 -8.28 -4.91 3.20
N LEU A 68 -9.42 -4.91 3.89
CA LEU A 68 -10.67 -5.36 3.30
C LEU A 68 -11.12 -4.45 2.15
N GLU A 69 -11.07 -3.12 2.31
CA GLU A 69 -11.38 -2.16 1.24
C GLU A 69 -10.42 -2.34 0.06
N GLN A 70 -9.10 -2.36 0.30
CA GLN A 70 -8.12 -2.62 -0.75
C GLN A 70 -8.37 -3.93 -1.51
N THR A 71 -8.83 -4.97 -0.81
CA THR A 71 -9.16 -6.26 -1.45
C THR A 71 -10.39 -6.15 -2.34
N LYS A 72 -11.43 -5.41 -1.91
CA LYS A 72 -12.63 -5.16 -2.72
C LYS A 72 -12.26 -4.43 -4.01
N ASP A 73 -11.49 -3.35 -3.92
CA ASP A 73 -11.09 -2.57 -5.09
C ASP A 73 -10.22 -3.39 -6.05
N ALA A 74 -9.30 -4.20 -5.50
CA ALA A 74 -8.46 -5.08 -6.31
C ALA A 74 -9.28 -6.16 -7.03
N VAL A 75 -10.28 -6.75 -6.36
CA VAL A 75 -11.16 -7.76 -6.95
C VAL A 75 -12.05 -7.16 -8.03
N GLU A 76 -12.64 -6.00 -7.77
CA GLU A 76 -13.44 -5.27 -8.76
C GLU A 76 -12.60 -4.92 -9.99
N GLY A 77 -11.43 -4.30 -9.77
CA GLY A 77 -10.50 -3.96 -10.85
C GLY A 77 -10.05 -5.18 -11.65
N ALA A 78 -9.67 -6.27 -10.97
CA ALA A 78 -9.24 -7.50 -11.63
C ALA A 78 -10.38 -8.17 -12.43
N SER A 79 -11.59 -8.21 -11.87
CA SER A 79 -12.76 -8.79 -12.54
C SER A 79 -13.17 -7.97 -13.77
N LYS A 80 -13.21 -6.63 -13.65
CA LYS A 80 -13.51 -5.70 -14.75
C LYS A 80 -12.57 -5.87 -15.95
N HIS A 81 -11.32 -6.27 -15.69
CA HIS A 81 -10.32 -6.52 -16.72
C HIS A 81 -10.19 -8.01 -17.13
N GLY A 82 -11.09 -8.88 -16.66
CA GLY A 82 -11.10 -10.31 -17.01
C GLY A 82 -9.92 -11.11 -16.46
N LEU A 83 -9.27 -10.63 -15.39
CA LEU A 83 -8.13 -11.30 -14.77
C LEU A 83 -8.56 -12.37 -13.76
N ILE A 84 -9.75 -12.25 -13.21
CA ILE A 84 -10.36 -13.23 -12.29
C ILE A 84 -11.85 -13.41 -12.60
N SER A 85 -12.37 -14.60 -12.33
CA SER A 85 -13.79 -14.94 -12.55
C SER A 85 -14.61 -14.91 -11.26
N TYR A 86 -13.97 -15.03 -10.09
CA TYR A 86 -14.65 -15.09 -8.80
C TYR A 86 -14.43 -13.80 -8.01
N THR A 87 -15.52 -13.11 -7.69
CA THR A 87 -15.51 -11.85 -6.94
C THR A 87 -15.78 -12.03 -5.44
N THR A 88 -16.05 -13.25 -5.00
CA THR A 88 -16.22 -13.56 -3.57
C THR A 88 -14.91 -13.26 -2.84
N ILE A 89 -15.03 -12.58 -1.71
CA ILE A 89 -13.92 -12.31 -0.79
C ILE A 89 -14.04 -13.29 0.39
N SER A 90 -12.96 -14.03 0.64
CA SER A 90 -12.86 -14.96 1.77
C SER A 90 -11.79 -14.49 2.75
N HIS A 91 -12.07 -14.70 4.04
CA HIS A 91 -11.09 -14.52 5.10
C HIS A 91 -10.35 -15.83 5.34
N ILE A 92 -9.03 -15.76 5.35
CA ILE A 92 -8.14 -16.91 5.53
C ILE A 92 -7.21 -16.68 6.71
N ASP A 93 -6.73 -17.77 7.31
CA ASP A 93 -5.73 -17.67 8.38
C ASP A 93 -4.33 -17.34 7.83
N LEU A 94 -3.37 -17.12 8.72
CA LEU A 94 -2.01 -16.72 8.34
C LEU A 94 -1.25 -17.84 7.62
N ASP A 95 -1.58 -19.11 7.88
CA ASP A 95 -0.91 -20.26 7.27
C ASP A 95 -1.35 -20.40 5.82
N GLU A 96 -2.66 -20.37 5.59
CA GLU A 96 -3.20 -20.32 4.25
C GLU A 96 -2.74 -19.05 3.52
N GLY A 97 -2.69 -17.90 4.21
CA GLY A 97 -2.13 -16.66 3.68
C GLY A 97 -0.67 -16.83 3.22
N ALA A 98 0.16 -17.47 4.03
CA ALA A 98 1.55 -17.78 3.70
C ALA A 98 1.65 -18.65 2.44
N GLU A 99 0.84 -19.70 2.33
CA GLU A 99 0.80 -20.59 1.16
C GLU A 99 0.35 -19.88 -0.11
N LYS A 100 -0.69 -19.05 -0.04
CA LYS A 100 -1.29 -18.37 -1.20
C LYS A 100 -0.49 -17.16 -1.65
N PHE A 101 -0.04 -16.33 -0.71
CA PHE A 101 0.62 -15.07 -1.02
C PHE A 101 2.15 -15.12 -0.96
N GLY A 102 2.75 -16.10 -0.28
CA GLY A 102 4.21 -16.27 -0.21
C GLY A 102 4.91 -16.21 -1.58
N PRO A 103 4.42 -16.92 -2.62
CA PRO A 103 5.01 -16.86 -3.95
C PRO A 103 4.98 -15.45 -4.57
N SER A 104 3.90 -14.69 -4.32
CA SER A 104 3.77 -13.31 -4.82
C SER A 104 4.77 -12.35 -4.15
N LEU A 105 5.26 -12.70 -2.96
CA LEU A 105 6.31 -11.99 -2.23
C LEU A 105 7.72 -12.50 -2.56
N GLY A 106 7.86 -13.42 -3.52
CA GLY A 106 9.14 -13.97 -3.94
C GLY A 106 9.65 -15.13 -3.07
N ILE A 107 8.81 -15.68 -2.19
CA ILE A 107 9.18 -16.81 -1.34
C ILE A 107 8.95 -18.10 -2.10
N THR A 108 10.04 -18.76 -2.47
CA THR A 108 10.04 -20.08 -3.11
C THR A 108 10.04 -21.19 -2.07
N ASN A 109 9.54 -22.38 -2.42
CA ASN A 109 9.46 -23.53 -1.50
C ASN A 109 8.80 -23.14 -0.17
N VAL A 110 7.62 -22.53 -0.23
CA VAL A 110 6.91 -21.95 0.91
C VAL A 110 6.81 -22.91 2.09
N ARG A 111 6.55 -24.20 1.83
CA ARG A 111 6.48 -25.23 2.88
C ARG A 111 7.75 -25.36 3.69
N ASP A 112 8.91 -25.32 3.02
CA ASP A 112 10.22 -25.38 3.66
C ASP A 112 10.61 -24.04 4.32
N ASN A 113 9.92 -22.95 3.95
CA ASN A 113 10.18 -21.58 4.40
C ASN A 113 8.96 -20.98 5.12
N MET A 114 8.16 -21.82 5.79
CA MET A 114 6.84 -21.41 6.30
C MET A 114 6.93 -20.26 7.30
N GLU A 115 7.92 -20.27 8.19
CA GLU A 115 8.11 -19.20 9.17
C GLU A 115 8.41 -17.85 8.50
N ALA A 116 9.30 -17.85 7.50
CA ALA A 116 9.56 -16.66 6.70
C ALA A 116 8.30 -16.21 5.95
N ALA A 117 7.59 -17.15 5.31
CA ALA A 117 6.35 -16.85 4.59
C ALA A 117 5.29 -16.20 5.48
N ARG A 118 5.06 -16.75 6.68
CA ARG A 118 4.17 -16.15 7.69
C ARG A 118 4.61 -14.74 8.05
N SER A 119 5.87 -14.55 8.41
CA SER A 119 6.38 -13.23 8.82
C SER A 119 6.22 -12.17 7.74
N PHE A 120 6.55 -12.51 6.49
CA PHE A 120 6.39 -11.61 5.36
C PHE A 120 4.92 -11.33 5.03
N VAL A 121 4.05 -12.35 5.04
CA VAL A 121 2.60 -12.18 4.79
C VAL A 121 1.93 -11.37 5.89
N GLU A 122 2.24 -11.64 7.15
CA GLU A 122 1.73 -10.88 8.29
C GLU A 122 2.11 -9.40 8.17
N THR A 123 3.39 -9.13 7.91
CA THR A 123 3.89 -7.77 7.72
C THR A 123 3.27 -7.10 6.49
N ALA A 124 3.13 -7.81 5.38
CA ALA A 124 2.71 -7.23 4.11
C ALA A 124 1.19 -7.08 3.98
N PHE A 125 0.37 -7.91 4.63
CA PHE A 125 -1.07 -8.01 4.38
C PHE A 125 -1.96 -7.95 5.63
N VAL A 126 -1.40 -8.07 6.84
CA VAL A 126 -2.18 -8.02 8.09
C VAL A 126 -1.87 -6.74 8.89
N SER A 127 -0.63 -6.23 8.77
CA SER A 127 -0.15 -5.09 9.54
C SER A 127 -0.94 -3.79 9.32
N ASN A 128 -0.70 -2.83 10.23
CA ASN A 128 -1.20 -1.46 10.17
C ASN A 128 -0.02 -0.50 10.01
N ALA A 129 -0.11 0.43 9.06
CA ALA A 129 0.91 1.43 8.80
C ALA A 129 0.28 2.78 8.45
N ARG A 130 0.24 3.68 9.44
CA ARG A 130 -0.31 5.03 9.29
C ARG A 130 0.72 6.08 9.61
N THR A 131 0.74 7.11 8.79
CA THR A 131 1.62 8.26 8.80
C THR A 131 0.77 9.50 8.66
N VAL A 132 1.30 10.62 9.17
CA VAL A 132 0.64 11.92 9.07
C VAL A 132 1.57 12.85 8.30
N ALA A 133 1.07 13.45 7.22
CA ALA A 133 1.86 14.29 6.30
C ALA A 133 2.14 15.70 6.85
N THR A 134 2.26 15.87 8.18
CA THR A 134 2.39 17.19 8.84
C THR A 134 3.53 18.01 8.27
N VAL A 135 4.72 17.40 8.08
CA VAL A 135 5.89 18.11 7.56
C VAL A 135 5.67 18.56 6.11
N ALA A 136 5.14 17.67 5.26
CA ALA A 136 4.84 18.00 3.87
C ALA A 136 3.84 19.16 3.78
N ARG A 137 2.74 19.10 4.54
CA ARG A 137 1.72 20.16 4.59
C ARG A 137 2.29 21.49 5.07
N ASN A 138 3.15 21.47 6.10
CA ASN A 138 3.83 22.67 6.60
C ASN A 138 4.81 23.29 5.57
N LEU A 139 5.36 22.47 4.66
CA LEU A 139 6.17 22.97 3.54
C LEU A 139 5.34 23.60 2.41
N GLY A 140 4.01 23.50 2.49
CA GLY A 140 3.08 24.01 1.49
C GLY A 140 2.62 22.96 0.48
N TRP A 141 2.90 21.68 0.70
CA TRP A 141 2.36 20.61 -0.15
C TRP A 141 0.83 20.55 -0.01
N LYS A 142 0.15 20.58 -1.15
CA LYS A 142 -1.31 20.54 -1.26
C LYS A 142 -1.66 19.48 -2.29
N PRO A 143 -1.86 18.21 -1.87
CA PRO A 143 -2.28 17.16 -2.79
C PRO A 143 -3.62 17.53 -3.42
N SER A 144 -3.75 17.22 -4.70
CA SER A 144 -4.89 17.59 -5.54
C SER A 144 -5.85 16.42 -5.77
N LYS A 145 -5.40 15.18 -5.54
CA LYS A 145 -6.17 13.96 -5.78
C LYS A 145 -6.70 13.43 -4.45
N GLY A 146 -8.02 13.44 -4.29
CA GLY A 146 -8.72 12.90 -3.13
C GLY A 146 -9.22 11.47 -3.38
N GLU A 147 -10.25 11.07 -2.63
CA GLU A 147 -10.90 9.76 -2.77
C GLU A 147 -11.51 9.56 -4.18
N ASP A 148 -11.91 10.66 -4.83
CA ASP A 148 -12.46 10.69 -6.19
C ASP A 148 -11.48 10.20 -7.27
N ALA A 149 -10.18 10.19 -6.99
CA ALA A 149 -9.18 9.69 -7.92
C ALA A 149 -9.11 8.15 -7.97
N TRP A 150 -9.85 7.45 -7.10
CA TRP A 150 -9.85 5.98 -6.99
C TRP A 150 -11.16 5.34 -7.47
N GLU A 151 -12.16 6.14 -7.88
CA GLU A 151 -13.41 5.70 -8.51
C GLU A 151 -13.26 5.51 -10.03
#